data_AF-A0A7X8I4Q0-F1
#
_entry.id   AF-A0A7X8I4Q0-F1
#
_cell.length_a   1.000
_cell.length_b   1.000
_cell.length_c   1.000
_cell.angle_alpha   90.00
_cell.angle_beta   90.00
_cell.angle_gamma   90.00
#
_symmetry.space_group_name_H-M   'P 1'
#
loop_
_entity.id
_entity.type
_entity.pdbx_description
1 polymer ?
#
loop_
_entity_poly.entity_id
_entity_poly.type
_entity_poly.pdbx_seq_one_letter_code
_entity_poly.pdbx_strand_id
1 'polypeptide(L)' 'MTIHEQIVAQFEAYLEENRKFTEKGVKAAAARARKALAEIGKLAKERRKEIQEEKNA' A
#
# COMPACT_ATOMS: atom_id res chain seq x y z
N MET A 1 -6.45 5.93 -11.77
CA MET A 1 -5.97 4.65 -11.23
C MET A 1 -7.11 4.00 -10.48
N THR A 2 -7.39 2.72 -10.73
CA THR A 2 -8.32 1.90 -9.94
C THR A 2 -7.77 1.68 -8.52
N ILE A 3 -8.62 1.27 -7.57
CA ILE A 3 -8.16 0.93 -6.22
C ILE A 3 -7.09 -0.18 -6.28
N HIS A 4 -7.24 -1.13 -7.20
CA HIS A 4 -6.24 -2.16 -7.43
C HIS A 4 -4.88 -1.57 -7.84
N GLU A 5 -4.86 -0.68 -8.84
CA GLU A 5 -3.62 -0.03 -9.29
C GLU A 5 -2.99 0.80 -8.16
N GLN A 6 -3.80 1.45 -7.32
CA GLN A 6 -3.30 2.17 -6.14
C GLN A 6 -2.68 1.25 -5.10
N ILE A 7 -3.29 0.09 -4.83
CA ILE A 7 -2.72 -0.92 -3.92
C ILE A 7 -1.36 -1.39 -4.43
N VAL A 8 -1.26 -1.71 -5.73
CA VAL A 8 0.00 -2.16 -6.35
C VAL A 8 1.08 -1.09 -6.22
N ALA A 9 0.76 0.17 -6.55
CA ALA A 9 1.71 1.27 -6.44
C ALA A 9 2.19 1.51 -5.00
N GLN A 10 1.29 1.44 -4.00
CA GLN A 10 1.69 1.57 -2.59
C GLN A 10 2.53 0.38 -2.11
N PHE A 11 2.27 -0.82 -2.63
CA PHE A 11 3.06 -2.01 -2.31
C PHE A 11 4.49 -1.90 -2.84
N GLU A 12 4.65 -1.46 -4.09
CA GLU A 12 5.97 -1.19 -4.68
C GLU A 12 6.74 -0.11 -3.90
N ALA A 13 6.06 0.97 -3.52
CA ALA A 13 6.65 2.02 -2.69
C ALA A 13 7.09 1.50 -1.32
N TYR A 14 6.29 0.63 -0.70
CA TYR A 14 6.66 -0.05 0.54
C TYR A 14 7.93 -0.89 0.35
N LEU A 15 8.00 -1.73 -0.70
CA LEU A 15 9.17 -2.57 -0.95
C LEU A 15 10.44 -1.73 -1.14
N GLU A 16 10.34 -0.63 -1.90
CA GLU A 16 11.47 0.26 -2.13
C GLU A 16 11.94 0.94 -0.84
N GLU A 17 11.03 1.55 -0.08
CA GLU A 17 11.39 2.26 1.15
C GLU A 17 11.83 1.28 2.25
N ASN A 18 11.26 0.07 2.30
CA ASN A 18 11.70 -0.96 3.22
C ASN A 18 13.13 -1.39 2.91
N ARG A 19 13.49 -1.63 1.63
CA ARG A 19 14.89 -1.91 1.25
C ARG A 19 15.83 -0.77 1.64
N LYS A 20 15.45 0.49 1.37
CA LYS A 20 16.24 1.68 1.79
C LYS A 20 16.44 1.73 3.31
N PHE A 21 15.43 1.31 4.08
CA PHE A 21 15.51 1.26 5.53
C PHE A 21 16.38 0.09 6.02
N THR A 22 16.14 -1.14 5.55
CA THR A 22 16.77 -2.36 6.09
C THR A 22 18.19 -2.58 5.57
N GLU A 23 18.46 -2.25 4.32
CA GLU A 23 19.77 -2.49 3.69
C GLU A 23 20.69 -1.28 3.82
N LYS A 24 20.14 -0.06 3.67
CA LYS A 24 20.92 1.19 3.64
C LYS A 24 20.83 2.01 4.94
N GLY A 25 20.01 1.58 5.91
CA GLY A 25 19.86 2.27 7.19
C GLY A 25 19.21 3.67 7.10
N VAL A 26 18.53 3.99 6.00
CA VAL A 26 17.93 5.32 5.79
C VAL A 26 16.73 5.49 6.70
N LYS A 27 16.91 6.16 7.85
CA LYS A 27 15.88 6.32 8.89
C LYS A 27 14.59 6.97 8.38
N ALA A 28 14.69 7.92 7.45
CA ALA A 28 13.51 8.57 6.85
C ALA A 28 12.63 7.58 6.05
N ALA A 29 13.23 6.53 5.48
CA ALA A 29 12.50 5.52 4.72
C ALA A 29 11.58 4.67 5.62
N ALA A 30 11.90 4.52 6.91
CA ALA A 30 11.02 3.86 7.87
C ALA A 30 9.67 4.57 8.05
N ALA A 31 9.66 5.91 8.01
CA ALA A 31 8.41 6.67 8.08
C ALA A 31 7.58 6.50 6.79
N ARG A 32 8.24 6.48 5.62
CA ARG A 32 7.57 6.31 4.32
C ARG A 32 7.03 4.89 4.14
N ALA A 33 7.79 3.86 4.52
CA ALA A 33 7.34 2.46 4.48
C ALA A 33 6.09 2.25 5.34
N ARG A 34 6.06 2.80 6.57
CA ARG A 34 4.87 2.75 7.44
C ARG A 34 3.67 3.48 6.85
N LYS A 35 3.90 4.65 6.21
CA LYS A 35 2.83 5.40 5.53
C LYS A 35 2.23 4.58 4.37
N ALA A 36 3.06 3.96 3.54
CA ALA A 36 2.61 3.11 2.44
C ALA A 36 1.76 1.93 2.95
N LEU A 37 2.20 1.26 4.02
CA LEU A 37 1.44 0.17 4.66
C LEU A 37 0.08 0.63 5.21
N ALA A 38 0.02 1.82 5.82
CA ALA A 38 -1.24 2.39 6.30
C ALA A 38 -2.22 2.66 5.14
N GLU A 39 -1.73 3.21 4.03
CA GLU A 39 -2.56 3.48 2.85
C GLU A 39 -3.06 2.17 2.20
N ILE A 40 -2.21 1.14 2.09
CA ILE A 40 -2.62 -0.20 1.64
C ILE A 40 -3.76 -0.73 2.50
N GLY A 41 -3.68 -0.58 3.83
CA GLY A 41 -4.74 -1.03 4.74
C GLY A 41 -6.08 -0.31 4.53
N LYS A 42 -6.06 0.97 4.14
CA LYS A 42 -7.26 1.73 3.77
C LYS A 42 -7.81 1.25 2.43
N LEU A 43 -6.96 1.21 1.40
CA LEU A 43 -7.34 0.80 0.05
C LEU A 43 -7.87 -0.64 0.00
N ALA A 44 -7.29 -1.55 0.78
CA ALA A 44 -7.77 -2.93 0.88
C ALA A 44 -9.20 -3.02 1.43
N LYS A 45 -9.56 -2.16 2.40
CA LYS A 45 -10.95 -2.09 2.90
C LYS A 45 -11.92 -1.59 1.83
N GLU A 46 -11.50 -0.60 1.04
CA GLU A 46 -12.31 -0.05 -0.05
C GLU A 46 -12.47 -1.08 -1.18
N ARG A 47 -11.38 -1.73 -1.62
CA ARG A 47 -11.45 -2.81 -2.63
C ARG A 47 -12.34 -3.96 -2.19
N ARG A 48 -12.31 -4.33 -0.90
CA ARG A 48 -13.22 -5.35 -0.34
C ARG A 48 -14.69 -4.93 -0.47
N LYS A 49 -15.01 -3.64 -0.27
CA LYS A 49 -16.38 -3.14 -0.45
C LYS A 49 -16.79 -3.21 -1.92
N GLU A 50 -15.95 -2.75 -2.84
CA GLU A 50 -16.22 -2.83 -4.29
C GLU A 50 -16.54 -4.26 -4.73
N ILE A 51 -15.72 -5.24 -4.32
CA ILE A 51 -15.96 -6.67 -4.63
C ILE A 51 -17.31 -7.14 -4.10
N GLN A 52 -17.69 -6.70 -2.90
CA GLN A 52 -18.94 -7.10 -2.27
C GLN A 52 -20.15 -6.46 -2.96
N GLU A 53 -20.02 -5.23 -3.46
CA GLU A 53 -21.03 -4.55 -4.27
C GLU A 53 -21.17 -5.20 -5.65
N GLU A 54 -20.07 -5.48 -6.34
CA GLU A 54 -20.02 -6.21 -7.61
C GLU A 54 -20.70 -7.59 -7.52
N LYS A 55 -20.49 -8.32 -6.41
CA LYS A 55 -21.10 -9.63 -6.18
C LYS A 55 -22.61 -9.57 -5.92
N ASN A 56 -23.09 -8.46 -5.37
CA ASN A 56 -24.49 -8.29 -4.98
C ASN A 56 -25.36 -7.63 -6.07
N ALA A 57 -24.73 -7.10 -7.12
CA ALA A 57 -25.38 -6.58 -8.32
C ALA A 57 -25.80 -7.73 -9.24
#